data_AF-A0A959C4A1-F1
#
_entry.id   AF-A0A959C4A1-F1
#
_cell.length_a   1.000
_cell.length_b   1.000
_cell.length_c   1.000
_cell.angle_alpha   90.00
_cell.angle_beta   90.00
_cell.angle_gamma   90.00
#
_symmetry.space_group_name_H-M   'P 1'
#
loop_
_entity.id
_entity.type
_entity.pdbx_description
1 polymer ?
#
loop_
_entity_poly.entity_id
_entity_poly.type
_entity_poly.pdbx_seq_one_letter_code
_entity_poly.pdbx_strand_id
1 'polypeptide(L)' 'MLKHILFDNDGTLVDSEIIAVRASLSLLGESGFRMSEAEYSRRFPGLLERDILDIISREYGIRIPD' A
#
# COMPACT_ATOMS: atom_id res chain seq x y z
N MET A 1 36.37 -6.51 1.48
CA MET A 1 35.44 -7.62 1.18
C MET A 1 34.33 -7.59 2.24
N LEU A 2 33.07 -7.55 1.82
CA LEU A 2 31.93 -7.61 2.75
C LEU A 2 31.86 -9.03 3.34
N LYS A 3 31.63 -9.13 4.65
CA LYS A 3 31.56 -10.43 5.36
C LYS A 3 30.12 -10.93 5.55
N HIS A 4 29.17 -10.02 5.67
CA HIS A 4 27.75 -10.30 5.87
C HIS A 4 26.91 -9.30 5.09
N ILE A 5 25.70 -9.73 4.71
CA ILE A 5 24.70 -8.91 4.04
C ILE A 5 23.36 -9.17 4.75
N LEU A 6 22.64 -8.11 5.08
CA LEU A 6 21.30 -8.16 5.65
C LEU A 6 20.32 -7.81 4.54
N PHE A 7 19.26 -8.61 4.41
CA PHE A 7 18.20 -8.39 3.45
C PHE A 7 16.90 -8.13 4.19
N ASP A 8 16.13 -7.19 3.66
CA ASP A 8 14.72 -7.09 3.99
C ASP A 8 13.95 -8.27 3.39
N ASN A 9 12.77 -8.58 3.90
CA ASN A 9 11.95 -9.67 3.40
C ASN A 9 11.02 -9.19 2.29
N ASP A 10 10.09 -8.31 2.62
CA ASP A 10 9.01 -7.88 1.74
C ASP A 10 9.55 -6.96 0.63
N GLY A 11 9.15 -7.21 -0.62
CA GLY A 11 9.64 -6.46 -1.79
C GLY A 11 11.11 -6.72 -2.14
N THR A 12 11.84 -7.50 -1.33
CA THR A 12 13.27 -7.82 -1.55
C THR A 12 13.50 -9.31 -1.78
N LEU A 13 13.15 -10.17 -0.81
CA LEU A 13 13.27 -11.62 -0.94
C LEU A 13 11.97 -12.25 -1.44
N VAL A 14 10.83 -11.66 -1.09
CA VAL A 14 9.49 -12.11 -1.50
C VAL A 14 8.68 -10.96 -2.07
N ASP A 15 7.98 -11.21 -3.17
CA ASP A 15 7.04 -10.25 -3.78
C ASP A 15 5.69 -10.27 -3.05
N SER A 16 5.73 -9.94 -1.75
CA SER A 16 4.56 -9.94 -0.85
C SER A 16 3.78 -8.63 -0.88
N GLU A 17 4.38 -7.53 -1.36
CA GLU A 17 3.75 -6.20 -1.40
C GLU A 17 2.45 -6.22 -2.23
N ILE A 18 2.42 -7.00 -3.32
CA ILE A 18 1.23 -7.12 -4.16
C ILE A 18 0.02 -7.71 -3.41
N ILE A 19 0.26 -8.56 -2.40
CA ILE A 19 -0.80 -9.12 -1.57
C ILE A 19 -1.35 -8.04 -0.64
N ALA A 20 -0.48 -7.23 -0.04
CA ALA A 20 -0.89 -6.11 0.81
C ALA A 20 -1.67 -5.05 0.01
N VAL A 21 -1.26 -4.75 -1.22
CA VAL A 21 -1.97 -3.85 -2.15
C VAL A 21 -3.38 -4.37 -2.44
N ARG A 22 -3.51 -5.65 -2.78
CA ARG A 22 -4.82 -6.29 -3.04
C ARG A 22 -5.75 -6.25 -1.83
N ALA A 23 -5.22 -6.57 -0.65
CA ALA A 23 -5.98 -6.51 0.59
C ALA A 23 -6.47 -5.07 0.86
N SER A 24 -5.58 -4.08 0.71
CA SER A 24 -5.91 -2.66 0.89
C SER A 24 -7.01 -2.22 -0.07
N LEU A 25 -6.86 -2.51 -1.38
CA LEU A 25 -7.86 -2.16 -2.39
C LEU A 25 -9.20 -2.87 -2.17
N SER A 26 -9.20 -4.10 -1.64
CA SER A 26 -10.42 -4.81 -1.26
C SER A 26 -11.16 -4.08 -0.14
N LEU A 27 -10.47 -3.71 0.94
CA LEU A 27 -11.05 -3.02 2.10
C LEU A 27 -11.53 -1.62 1.74
N LEU A 28 -10.69 -0.84 1.06
CA LEU A 28 -11.08 0.48 0.54
C LEU A 28 -12.27 0.37 -0.42
N GLY A 29 -12.36 -0.76 -1.12
CA GLY A 29 -13.47 -1.08 -1.99
C GLY A 29 -14.83 -1.10 -1.31
N GLU A 30 -14.89 -1.49 -0.04
CA GLU A 30 -16.12 -1.50 0.77
C GLU A 30 -16.62 -0.07 1.05
N SER A 31 -15.71 0.91 1.06
CA SER A 31 -16.01 2.33 1.23
C SER A 31 -16.26 3.07 -0.10
N GLY A 32 -16.36 2.34 -1.22
CA GLY A 32 -16.62 2.91 -2.54
C GLY A 32 -15.38 3.43 -3.28
N PHE A 33 -14.18 3.25 -2.73
CA PHE A 33 -12.94 3.61 -3.43
C PHE A 33 -12.58 2.56 -4.49
N ARG A 34 -12.06 2.99 -5.65
CA ARG A 34 -11.57 2.11 -6.71
C ARG A 34 -10.30 2.69 -7.30
N MET A 35 -9.26 1.87 -7.38
CA MET A 35 -7.97 2.19 -7.98
C MET A 35 -7.34 0.88 -8.49
N SER A 36 -6.51 0.96 -9.53
CA SER A 36 -5.78 -0.23 -10.00
C SER A 36 -4.60 -0.56 -9.07
N GLU A 37 -4.22 -1.85 -8.98
CA GLU A 37 -3.02 -2.28 -8.24
C GLU A 37 -1.77 -1.50 -8.67
N ALA A 38 -1.56 -1.35 -9.98
CA ALA A 38 -0.41 -0.64 -10.54
C ALA A 38 -0.39 0.86 -10.16
N GLU A 39 -1.55 1.51 -10.15
CA GLU A 39 -1.62 2.91 -9.72
C GLU A 39 -1.35 3.03 -8.22
N TYR A 40 -1.93 2.14 -7.40
CA TYR A 40 -1.73 2.13 -5.96
C TYR A 40 -0.26 1.94 -5.60
N SER A 41 0.39 0.90 -6.15
CA SER A 41 1.82 0.61 -5.93
C SER A 41 2.74 1.73 -6.41
N ARG A 42 2.35 2.49 -7.45
CA ARG A 42 3.12 3.65 -7.94
C ARG A 42 2.97 4.87 -7.03
N ARG A 43 1.79 5.06 -6.43
CA ARG A 43 1.45 6.29 -5.69
C ARG A 43 1.84 6.25 -4.23
N PHE A 44 1.81 5.07 -3.61
CA PHE A 44 1.97 4.94 -2.17
C PHE A 44 3.18 4.13 -1.67
N PRO A 45 4.30 4.02 -2.42
CA PRO A 45 5.46 3.27 -1.93
C PRO A 45 6.10 3.99 -0.73
N GLY A 46 6.38 3.23 0.34
CA GLY A 46 7.09 3.70 1.53
C GLY A 46 6.30 4.64 2.44
N LEU A 47 5.01 4.89 2.16
CA LEU A 47 4.14 5.65 3.05
C LEU A 47 3.53 4.76 4.12
N LEU A 48 3.25 5.36 5.27
CA LEU A 48 2.53 4.68 6.34
C LEU A 48 1.04 4.66 5.99
N GLU A 49 0.35 3.60 6.40
CA GLU A 49 -1.06 3.37 6.07
C GLU A 49 -1.94 4.60 6.38
N ARG A 50 -1.80 5.18 7.58
CA ARG A 50 -2.54 6.40 7.95
C ARG A 50 -2.35 7.56 6.95
N ASP A 51 -1.14 7.72 6.40
CA ASP A 51 -0.84 8.81 5.48
C ASP A 51 -1.50 8.53 4.12
N ILE A 52 -1.56 7.25 3.71
CA ILE A 52 -2.27 6.80 2.51
C ILE A 52 -3.78 7.06 2.67
N LEU A 53 -4.36 6.68 3.81
CA LEU A 53 -5.78 6.90 4.11
C LEU A 53 -6.12 8.39 4.11
N ASP A 54 -5.28 9.23 4.74
CA ASP A 54 -5.44 10.70 4.74
C ASP A 54 -5.41 11.29 3.32
N ILE A 55 -4.50 10.81 2.47
CA ILE A 55 -4.43 11.23 1.05
C ILE A 55 -5.72 10.84 0.32
N ILE A 56 -6.17 9.59 0.47
CA ILE A 56 -7.38 9.09 -0.18
C ILE A 56 -8.61 9.87 0.30
N SER A 57 -8.77 10.07 1.60
CA SER A 57 -9.88 10.83 2.16
C SER A 57 -9.92 12.26 1.66
N ARG A 58 -8.76 12.94 1.59
CA ARG A 58 -8.68 14.32 1.09
C ARG A 58 -8.96 14.43 -0.40
N GLU A 59 -8.45 13.53 -1.22
CA GLU A 59 -8.56 13.62 -2.68
C GLU A 59 -9.87 13.08 -3.24
N TYR A 60 -10.43 12.05 -2.62
CA TYR A 60 -11.62 11.36 -3.12
C TYR A 60 -12.87 11.63 -2.27
N GLY A 61 -12.74 12.35 -1.15
CA GLY A 61 -13.86 12.70 -0.28
C GLY A 61 -14.49 11.48 0.42
N ILE A 62 -13.75 10.39 0.57
CA ILE A 62 -14.23 9.14 1.16
C ILE A 62 -13.86 9.12 2.65
N ARG A 63 -14.83 8.77 3.49
CA ARG A 63 -14.59 8.54 4.92
C ARG A 63 -14.30 7.06 5.14
N ILE A 64 -13.07 6.76 5.51
CA ILE A 64 -12.64 5.39 5.78
C ILE A 64 -12.78 5.18 7.31
N PRO A 65 -13.50 4.14 7.77
CA PRO A 65 -13.62 3.83 9.19
C PRO A 65 -12.25 3.48 9.81
N ASP A 66 -12.09 3.79 11.10
CA ASP A 66 -10.93 3.36 11.91
C ASP A 66 -10.91 1.83 12.12
#